data_AF-A0A426Q5P8-F1
#
_entry.id   AF-A0A426Q5P8-F1
#
_cell.length_a   1.000
_cell.length_b   1.000
_cell.length_c   1.000
_cell.angle_alpha   90.00
_cell.angle_beta   90.00
_cell.angle_gamma   90.00
#
_symmetry.space_group_name_H-M   'P 1'
#
loop_
_entity.id
_entity.type
_entity.pdbx_description
1 polymer ?
#
loop_
_entity_poly.entity_id
_entity_poly.type
_entity_poly.pdbx_seq_one_letter_code
_entity_poly.pdbx_strand_id
1 'polypeptide(L)'
;MSTRDRTRDPLFSAGDETEGPDGPAATRDDGGRAAGDDDLIRDDADYDDGDDDDYVDGDGDDDDDAADDDDDAGVTFAAVAVRQDTAWTVRTLRDRALRGLDDLLADLRSLRSEGVVLGFVCVDDDWCALVRPVPGGVRVLLSDATAALDDDLAADILDELDVDVPSEEEADETDEPWPEGEFDMLEDLGVGEQILSVIFDDEDLYASDQLIRVAEELGLGDELSDLVDGCDPGDA
;
A
#
# COMPACT_ATOMS: atom_id res chain seq x y z
N MET A 1 58.30 0.30 -25.75
CA MET A 1 57.75 1.28 -26.72
C MET A 1 56.27 1.41 -26.36
N SER A 2 55.65 2.54 -26.04
CA SER A 2 56.06 3.92 -25.80
C SER A 2 54.80 4.61 -25.23
N THR A 3 54.92 5.35 -24.11
CA THR A 3 54.27 6.65 -23.79
C THR A 3 52.75 6.81 -23.99
N ARG A 4 51.90 7.32 -23.08
CA ARG A 4 51.93 8.46 -22.11
C ARG A 4 50.54 8.44 -21.42
N ASP A 5 50.36 8.54 -20.09
CA ASP A 5 50.43 9.71 -19.19
C ASP A 5 49.65 10.99 -19.62
N ARG A 6 48.57 11.29 -18.88
CA ARG A 6 47.96 12.60 -18.51
C ARG A 6 46.97 12.26 -17.38
N THR A 7 47.13 12.56 -16.08
CA THR A 7 47.42 13.79 -15.31
C THR A 7 46.29 14.84 -15.32
N ARG A 8 45.52 14.85 -14.20
CA ARG A 8 44.88 15.96 -13.42
C ARG A 8 43.86 16.88 -14.15
N ASP A 9 42.82 17.44 -13.53
CA ASP A 9 42.67 18.05 -12.19
C ASP A 9 41.21 18.01 -11.66
N PRO A 10 41.01 18.11 -10.33
CA PRO A 10 39.71 18.38 -9.70
C PRO A 10 39.45 19.90 -9.61
N LEU A 11 38.25 20.35 -9.97
CA LEU A 11 37.81 21.73 -9.71
C LEU A 11 36.88 21.77 -8.50
N PHE A 12 37.45 22.36 -7.45
CA PHE A 12 36.79 22.99 -6.32
C PHE A 12 35.86 24.10 -6.82
N SER A 13 34.64 24.19 -6.29
CA SER A 13 33.98 25.49 -6.14
C SER A 13 33.16 25.50 -4.86
N ALA A 14 33.71 26.22 -3.89
CA ALA A 14 33.02 26.69 -2.70
C ALA A 14 32.25 27.98 -3.03
N GLY A 15 31.16 28.20 -2.28
CA GLY A 15 30.38 29.43 -2.15
C GLY A 15 29.20 29.03 -1.26
N ASP A 16 29.21 29.24 0.06
CA ASP A 16 29.47 30.45 0.86
C ASP A 16 28.48 31.59 0.56
N GLU A 17 27.72 31.92 1.62
CA GLU A 17 26.94 33.15 1.86
C GLU A 17 25.62 33.26 1.03
N THR A 18 24.45 33.51 1.61
CA THR A 18 24.16 34.63 2.52
C THR A 18 22.94 34.38 3.42
N GLU A 19 23.12 34.66 4.71
CA GLU A 19 22.07 35.05 5.67
C GLU A 19 21.21 36.21 5.13
N GLY A 20 19.91 36.14 5.39
CA GLY A 20 18.94 37.24 5.22
C GLY A 20 18.06 37.36 6.45
N PRO A 21 17.66 38.58 6.87
CA PRO A 21 17.61 38.94 8.29
C PRO A 21 16.27 38.75 8.99
N ASP A 22 16.42 38.45 10.28
CA ASP A 22 15.54 38.78 11.41
C ASP A 22 14.99 40.22 11.32
N GLY A 23 13.69 40.39 11.55
CA GLY A 23 13.03 41.68 11.58
C GLY A 23 11.75 41.65 12.43
N PRO A 24 11.75 42.23 13.64
CA PRO A 24 10.57 42.29 14.52
C PRO A 24 9.79 43.60 14.34
N ALA A 25 8.47 43.54 14.42
CA ALA A 25 7.66 44.74 14.70
C ALA A 25 6.31 44.39 15.35
N ALA A 26 6.27 44.50 16.67
CA ALA A 26 5.06 44.70 17.45
C ALA A 26 4.52 46.13 17.26
N THR A 27 3.20 46.32 17.22
CA THR A 27 2.55 47.56 17.70
C THR A 27 1.02 47.42 17.88
N ARG A 28 0.60 47.54 19.15
CA ARG A 28 -0.54 48.32 19.72
C ARG A 28 -1.97 47.94 19.32
N ASP A 29 -2.85 47.55 20.25
CA ASP A 29 -3.47 48.31 21.38
C ASP A 29 -4.50 49.36 20.92
N ASP A 30 -5.79 49.03 21.11
CA ASP A 30 -6.96 49.87 21.42
C ASP A 30 -8.19 48.92 21.34
N GLY A 31 -8.97 48.61 22.37
CA GLY A 31 -9.67 49.51 23.27
C GLY A 31 -11.17 49.47 22.93
N GLY A 32 -12.04 48.88 23.79
CA GLY A 32 -13.49 48.97 23.57
C GLY A 32 -14.38 48.05 24.43
N ARG A 33 -14.69 48.49 25.64
CA ARG A 33 -15.76 47.92 26.51
C ARG A 33 -17.14 48.27 25.96
N ALA A 34 -18.11 47.35 26.09
CA ALA A 34 -19.50 47.70 26.33
C ALA A 34 -20.16 46.63 27.22
N ALA A 35 -20.62 47.09 28.38
CA ALA A 35 -21.50 46.35 29.28
C ALA A 35 -22.94 46.41 28.74
N GLY A 36 -23.73 45.39 29.07
CA GLY A 36 -25.16 45.34 28.79
C GLY A 36 -25.78 44.22 29.61
N ASP A 37 -25.94 44.47 30.90
CA ASP A 37 -26.95 43.83 31.74
C ASP A 37 -28.33 44.05 31.12
N ASP A 38 -29.11 42.99 30.89
CA ASP A 38 -30.57 43.08 30.93
C ASP A 38 -31.14 41.74 31.41
N ASP A 39 -31.66 41.83 32.62
CA ASP A 39 -32.11 40.79 33.51
C ASP A 39 -33.61 41.02 33.66
N LEU A 40 -34.46 40.23 32.98
CA LEU A 40 -35.90 40.28 33.23
C LEU A 40 -36.60 38.91 33.11
N ILE A 41 -36.87 38.32 34.29
CA ILE A 41 -38.22 37.99 34.82
C ILE A 41 -38.92 36.67 34.38
N ARG A 42 -39.03 35.76 35.39
CA ARG A 42 -40.24 35.09 35.96
C ARG A 42 -41.16 34.26 35.05
N ASP A 43 -41.95 33.28 35.48
CA ASP A 43 -42.34 32.63 36.75
C ASP A 43 -43.15 31.38 36.31
N ASP A 44 -43.18 30.36 37.16
CA ASP A 44 -44.30 29.42 37.38
C ASP A 44 -44.97 28.61 36.24
N ALA A 45 -44.75 27.29 36.34
CA ALA A 45 -45.76 26.28 36.71
C ALA A 45 -46.34 25.31 35.66
N ASP A 46 -46.45 24.07 36.16
CA ASP A 46 -47.36 22.97 35.81
C ASP A 46 -47.12 22.13 34.55
N TYR A 47 -46.55 20.93 34.77
CA TYR A 47 -46.94 19.65 34.11
C TYR A 47 -46.48 18.51 35.06
N ASP A 48 -47.31 18.13 36.02
CA ASP A 48 -48.32 17.05 35.97
C ASP A 48 -47.68 15.65 36.05
N ASP A 49 -47.91 15.02 37.19
CA ASP A 49 -47.45 13.71 37.63
C ASP A 49 -48.59 12.71 37.34
N GLY A 50 -48.34 11.70 36.51
CA GLY A 50 -49.26 10.60 36.22
C GLY A 50 -48.50 9.48 35.48
N ASP A 51 -47.97 8.48 36.17
CA ASP A 51 -48.62 7.23 36.63
C ASP A 51 -48.72 6.18 35.49
N ASP A 52 -47.93 5.12 35.68
CA ASP A 52 -48.13 3.73 35.24
C ASP A 52 -48.41 3.40 33.76
N ASP A 53 -47.36 2.90 33.07
CA ASP A 53 -47.47 1.71 32.23
C ASP A 53 -46.15 0.92 32.16
N ASP A 54 -46.23 -0.28 32.70
CA ASP A 54 -45.45 -1.49 32.50
C ASP A 54 -44.50 -1.54 31.28
N TYR A 55 -43.22 -1.26 31.51
CA TYR A 55 -42.17 -1.76 30.64
C TYR A 55 -42.04 -3.27 30.86
N VAL A 56 -42.68 -4.03 29.98
CA VAL A 56 -42.39 -5.43 29.69
C VAL A 56 -40.87 -5.66 29.71
N ASP A 57 -40.40 -6.53 30.60
CA ASP A 57 -39.10 -7.19 30.49
C ASP A 57 -39.10 -7.95 29.16
N GLY A 58 -38.67 -7.28 28.10
CA GLY A 58 -38.17 -7.95 26.92
C GLY A 58 -36.86 -8.57 27.33
N ASP A 59 -36.86 -9.89 27.55
CA ASP A 59 -35.69 -10.71 27.29
C ASP A 59 -35.32 -10.46 25.82
N GLY A 60 -34.59 -9.38 25.58
CA GLY A 60 -33.78 -9.22 24.40
C GLY A 60 -32.74 -10.31 24.53
N ASP A 61 -32.96 -11.41 23.81
CA ASP A 61 -31.86 -12.19 23.30
C ASP A 61 -30.98 -11.21 22.52
N ASP A 62 -30.05 -10.57 23.23
CA ASP A 62 -28.84 -10.00 22.67
C ASP A 62 -28.06 -11.20 22.13
N ASP A 63 -28.52 -11.75 21.00
CA ASP A 63 -27.66 -12.38 20.02
C ASP A 63 -26.64 -11.29 19.64
N ASP A 64 -25.55 -11.21 20.41
CA ASP A 64 -24.26 -10.66 20.03
C ASP A 64 -23.71 -11.46 18.83
N ASP A 65 -24.48 -11.53 17.75
CA ASP A 65 -23.99 -11.81 16.41
C ASP A 65 -23.38 -10.50 15.93
N ALA A 66 -22.24 -10.15 16.53
CA ALA A 66 -21.19 -9.43 15.83
C ALA A 66 -20.68 -10.38 14.74
N ALA A 67 -21.53 -10.64 13.74
CA ALA A 67 -21.07 -11.10 12.45
C ALA A 67 -20.19 -9.95 11.95
N ASP A 68 -18.89 -10.19 12.00
CA ASP A 68 -17.87 -9.38 11.38
C ASP A 68 -18.40 -8.88 10.04
N ASP A 69 -18.56 -7.56 9.91
CA ASP A 69 -18.75 -6.84 8.64
C ASP A 69 -17.40 -6.88 7.86
N ASP A 70 -16.76 -8.06 7.79
CA ASP A 70 -15.54 -8.38 7.03
C ASP A 70 -15.89 -8.82 5.59
N ASP A 71 -17.16 -8.74 5.20
CA ASP A 71 -17.63 -9.01 3.81
C ASP A 71 -17.12 -7.95 2.80
N ASP A 72 -16.52 -6.84 3.26
CA ASP A 72 -15.92 -5.79 2.42
C ASP A 72 -14.39 -5.71 2.57
N ALA A 73 -13.76 -6.67 3.26
CA ALA A 73 -12.30 -6.75 3.34
C ALA A 73 -11.77 -7.37 2.04
N GLY A 74 -11.14 -6.55 1.20
CA GLY A 74 -10.58 -7.00 -0.08
C GLY A 74 -9.53 -8.10 0.09
N VAL A 75 -9.27 -8.82 -0.99
CA VAL A 75 -8.38 -9.98 -1.01
C VAL A 75 -6.95 -9.58 -0.62
N THR A 76 -6.47 -10.14 0.50
CA THR A 76 -5.10 -9.95 0.99
C THR A 76 -4.32 -11.26 1.03
N PHE A 77 -3.21 -11.35 0.29
CA PHE A 77 -2.32 -12.50 0.36
C PHE A 77 -0.89 -12.18 -0.06
N ALA A 78 0.05 -12.96 0.47
CA ALA A 78 1.38 -13.11 -0.11
C ALA A 78 1.51 -14.56 -0.59
N ALA A 79 1.92 -14.76 -1.84
CA ALA A 79 2.15 -16.07 -2.43
C ALA A 79 3.53 -16.15 -3.09
N VAL A 80 3.99 -17.37 -3.29
CA VAL A 80 5.22 -17.64 -4.04
C VAL A 80 4.99 -18.73 -5.07
N ALA A 81 5.31 -18.41 -6.31
CA ALA A 81 5.45 -19.37 -7.39
C ALA A 81 6.91 -19.81 -7.52
N VAL A 82 7.12 -21.11 -7.52
CA VAL A 82 8.43 -21.72 -7.75
C VAL A 82 8.35 -22.59 -8.99
N ARG A 83 9.24 -22.34 -9.95
CA ARG A 83 9.35 -23.17 -11.16
C ARG A 83 10.38 -24.27 -10.95
N GLN A 84 9.96 -25.53 -11.05
CA GLN A 84 10.86 -26.69 -11.04
C GLN A 84 10.69 -27.47 -12.34
N ASP A 85 11.80 -27.64 -13.07
CA ASP A 85 11.83 -28.17 -14.45
C ASP A 85 10.91 -27.38 -15.40
N THR A 86 9.64 -27.80 -15.50
CA THR A 86 8.60 -27.19 -16.34
C THR A 86 7.30 -26.93 -15.60
N ALA A 87 7.19 -27.32 -14.33
CA ALA A 87 5.97 -27.18 -13.54
C ALA A 87 6.10 -26.00 -12.58
N TRP A 88 5.02 -25.23 -12.45
CA TRP A 88 4.87 -24.24 -11.40
C TRP A 88 4.31 -24.90 -10.15
N THR A 89 4.72 -24.37 -9.00
CA THR A 89 4.11 -24.69 -7.72
C THR A 89 3.90 -23.39 -6.99
N VAL A 90 2.65 -23.07 -6.71
CA VAL A 90 2.25 -21.88 -5.97
C VAL A 90 1.92 -22.27 -4.54
N ARG A 91 2.28 -21.43 -3.57
CA ARG A 91 1.84 -21.57 -2.18
C ARG A 91 1.77 -20.21 -1.50
N THR A 92 0.87 -20.10 -0.53
CA THR A 92 0.77 -18.92 0.34
C THR A 92 1.98 -18.84 1.25
N LEU A 93 2.48 -17.62 1.42
CA LEU A 93 3.47 -17.25 2.42
C LEU A 93 2.75 -16.95 3.74
N ARG A 94 3.53 -16.67 4.79
CA ARG A 94 2.97 -16.26 6.09
C ARG A 94 2.66 -14.78 6.04
N ASP A 95 1.67 -14.31 6.80
CA ASP A 95 1.28 -12.89 6.89
C ASP A 95 2.42 -11.94 7.26
N ARG A 96 3.49 -12.46 7.88
CA ARG A 96 4.71 -11.68 8.10
C ARG A 96 5.35 -11.14 6.82
N ALA A 97 5.15 -11.83 5.69
CA ALA A 97 5.64 -11.42 4.39
C ALA A 97 4.92 -10.17 3.86
N LEU A 98 3.77 -9.81 4.45
CA LEU A 98 3.04 -8.57 4.16
C LEU A 98 3.48 -7.40 5.04
N ARG A 99 4.37 -7.62 6.04
CA ARG A 99 4.78 -6.58 6.99
C ARG A 99 5.97 -5.73 6.54
N GLY A 100 6.58 -6.06 5.41
CA GLY A 100 7.78 -5.38 4.92
C GLY A 100 8.62 -6.24 3.97
N LEU A 101 9.42 -5.57 3.14
CA LEU A 101 10.12 -6.20 2.02
C LEU A 101 11.19 -7.19 2.50
N ASP A 102 11.86 -6.88 3.60
CA ASP A 102 12.89 -7.75 4.19
C ASP A 102 12.33 -9.10 4.65
N ASP A 103 11.14 -9.11 5.27
CA ASP A 103 10.47 -10.34 5.73
C ASP A 103 9.99 -11.18 4.54
N LEU A 104 9.43 -10.53 3.51
CA LEU A 104 9.07 -11.16 2.24
C LEU A 104 10.29 -11.81 1.59
N LEU A 105 11.38 -11.06 1.43
CA LEU A 105 12.62 -11.55 0.85
C LEU A 105 13.24 -12.68 1.65
N ALA A 106 13.18 -12.62 2.98
CA ALA A 106 13.63 -13.70 3.85
C ALA A 106 12.83 -14.98 3.59
N ASP A 107 11.51 -14.89 3.42
CA ASP A 107 10.66 -16.02 3.09
C ASP A 107 10.90 -16.57 1.67
N LEU A 108 11.10 -15.71 0.67
CA LEU A 108 11.42 -16.13 -0.70
C LEU A 108 12.81 -16.79 -0.81
N ARG A 109 13.84 -16.20 -0.19
CA ARG A 109 15.22 -16.75 -0.15
C ARG A 109 15.31 -18.03 0.70
N SER A 110 14.41 -18.13 1.69
CA SER A 110 13.83 -19.32 2.29
C SER A 110 13.96 -20.64 1.57
N LEU A 111 13.48 -20.60 0.33
CA LEU A 111 12.89 -21.76 -0.33
C LEU A 111 13.95 -22.67 -0.93
N ARG A 112 15.22 -22.22 -0.96
CA ARG A 112 16.40 -22.98 -1.42
C ARG A 112 16.13 -23.76 -2.71
N SER A 113 15.33 -23.19 -3.60
CA SER A 113 14.95 -23.81 -4.86
C SER A 113 16.06 -23.65 -5.89
N GLU A 114 16.21 -24.64 -6.76
CA GLU A 114 17.17 -24.62 -7.87
C GLU A 114 16.62 -23.89 -9.11
N GLY A 115 15.34 -23.46 -9.06
CA GLY A 115 14.65 -22.79 -10.16
C GLY A 115 14.25 -21.34 -9.86
N VAL A 116 13.33 -20.82 -10.69
CA VAL A 116 12.83 -19.45 -10.57
C VAL A 116 11.89 -19.33 -9.38
N VAL A 117 12.06 -18.26 -8.62
CA VAL A 117 11.19 -17.88 -7.49
C VAL A 117 10.59 -16.52 -7.83
N LEU A 118 9.27 -16.44 -7.80
CA LEU A 118 8.50 -15.22 -8.02
C LEU A 118 7.48 -15.08 -6.89
N GLY A 119 7.54 -13.97 -6.16
CA GLY A 119 6.58 -13.59 -5.15
C GLY A 119 5.45 -12.76 -5.76
N PHE A 120 4.25 -12.98 -5.26
CA PHE A 120 3.03 -12.24 -5.58
C PHE A 120 2.51 -11.68 -4.25
N VAL A 121 2.20 -10.40 -4.22
CA VAL A 121 1.66 -9.70 -3.05
C VAL A 121 0.41 -8.97 -3.51
N CYS A 122 -0.69 -9.14 -2.77
CA CYS A 122 -1.94 -8.42 -2.91
C CYS A 122 -2.37 -7.98 -1.52
N VAL A 123 -2.72 -6.70 -1.37
CA VAL A 123 -3.18 -6.13 -0.09
C VAL A 123 -4.49 -5.42 -0.34
N ASP A 124 -5.51 -5.82 0.41
CA ASP A 124 -6.90 -5.31 0.40
C ASP A 124 -7.55 -5.24 -0.99
N ASP A 125 -7.05 -6.03 -1.95
CA ASP A 125 -7.35 -5.93 -3.39
C ASP A 125 -7.14 -4.54 -4.02
N ASP A 126 -6.41 -3.67 -3.32
CA ASP A 126 -6.19 -2.26 -3.66
C ASP A 126 -4.89 -2.09 -4.45
N TRP A 127 -3.82 -2.76 -4.01
CA TRP A 127 -2.54 -2.75 -4.71
C TRP A 127 -1.86 -4.13 -4.69
N CYS A 128 -1.00 -4.35 -5.67
CA CYS A 128 -0.22 -5.57 -5.78
C CYS A 128 1.25 -5.31 -6.12
N ALA A 129 2.08 -6.31 -5.84
CA ALA A 129 3.48 -6.30 -6.24
C ALA A 129 3.98 -7.67 -6.69
N LEU A 130 4.91 -7.64 -7.64
CA LEU A 130 5.74 -8.78 -8.04
C LEU A 130 7.12 -8.63 -7.44
N VAL A 131 7.61 -9.69 -6.81
CA VAL A 131 8.91 -9.67 -6.12
C VAL A 131 9.76 -10.85 -6.56
N ARG A 132 10.89 -10.58 -7.20
CA ARG A 132 11.81 -11.61 -7.69
C ARG A 132 13.20 -11.46 -7.06
N PRO A 133 13.62 -12.36 -6.17
CA PRO A 133 14.98 -12.33 -5.64
C PRO A 133 15.98 -12.68 -6.75
N VAL A 134 17.01 -11.83 -6.89
CA VAL A 134 18.11 -12.04 -7.84
C VAL A 134 19.46 -12.07 -7.11
N PRO A 135 20.52 -12.64 -7.72
CA PRO A 135 21.85 -12.61 -7.10
C PRO A 135 22.32 -11.18 -6.82
N GLY A 136 22.38 -10.80 -5.55
CA GLY A 136 22.87 -9.48 -5.13
C GLY A 136 21.82 -8.41 -4.95
N GLY A 137 20.52 -8.72 -5.09
CA GLY A 137 19.44 -7.75 -4.89
C GLY A 137 18.05 -8.38 -5.00
N VAL A 138 17.09 -7.57 -5.43
CA VAL A 138 15.72 -7.96 -5.77
C VAL A 138 15.31 -7.17 -7.00
N ARG A 139 14.42 -7.75 -7.81
CA ARG A 139 13.66 -7.03 -8.83
C ARG A 139 12.22 -6.95 -8.36
N VAL A 140 11.65 -5.76 -8.35
CA VAL A 140 10.29 -5.52 -7.87
C VAL A 140 9.50 -4.70 -8.88
N LEU A 141 8.19 -4.93 -8.91
CA LEU A 141 7.23 -4.13 -9.65
C LEU A 141 6.02 -3.93 -8.73
N LEU A 142 5.62 -2.68 -8.51
CA LEU A 142 4.49 -2.25 -7.71
C LEU A 142 3.40 -1.71 -8.64
N SER A 143 2.13 -2.00 -8.36
CA SER A 143 1.00 -1.50 -9.17
C SER A 143 0.63 -0.06 -8.91
N ASP A 144 0.79 0.38 -7.67
CA ASP A 144 0.41 1.73 -7.27
C ASP A 144 1.38 2.28 -6.22
N ALA A 145 2.07 3.36 -6.57
CA ALA A 145 2.97 4.07 -5.68
C ALA A 145 2.25 4.80 -4.53
N THR A 146 0.97 5.16 -4.69
CA THR A 146 0.18 5.85 -3.67
C THR A 146 -0.04 4.97 -2.43
N ALA A 147 -0.03 3.64 -2.60
CA ALA A 147 -0.11 2.68 -1.50
C ALA A 147 0.97 2.87 -0.42
N ALA A 148 2.12 3.44 -0.78
CA ALA A 148 3.19 3.74 0.18
C ALA A 148 2.84 4.84 1.20
N LEU A 149 1.72 5.56 1.01
CA LEU A 149 1.19 6.49 2.00
C LEU A 149 0.60 5.77 3.23
N ASP A 150 0.02 4.59 3.01
CA ASP A 150 -0.75 3.86 4.03
C ASP A 150 -0.12 2.51 4.41
N ASP A 151 0.74 1.93 3.57
CA ASP A 151 1.33 0.61 3.78
C ASP A 151 2.88 0.61 3.83
N ASP A 152 3.42 0.00 4.91
CA ASP A 152 4.87 -0.09 5.17
C ASP A 152 5.60 -0.95 4.11
N LEU A 153 4.97 -2.00 3.57
CA LEU A 153 5.58 -2.86 2.54
C LEU A 153 5.65 -2.12 1.19
N ALA A 154 4.62 -1.36 0.82
CA ALA A 154 4.66 -0.52 -0.37
C ALA A 154 5.75 0.56 -0.25
N ALA A 155 5.89 1.20 0.92
CA ALA A 155 6.96 2.17 1.19
C ALA A 155 8.35 1.53 1.08
N ASP A 156 8.56 0.35 1.67
CA ASP A 156 9.82 -0.42 1.55
C ASP A 156 10.15 -0.76 0.07
N ILE A 157 9.12 -1.02 -0.76
CA ILE A 157 9.30 -1.31 -2.18
C ILE A 157 9.77 -0.08 -2.96
N LEU A 158 9.16 1.09 -2.72
CA LEU A 158 9.60 2.35 -3.35
C LEU A 158 11.02 2.75 -2.93
N ASP A 159 11.35 2.55 -1.66
CA ASP A 159 12.71 2.77 -1.13
C ASP A 159 13.74 1.87 -1.82
N GLU A 160 13.44 0.59 -2.07
CA GLU A 160 14.32 -0.31 -2.82
C GLU A 160 14.47 0.11 -4.30
N LEU A 161 13.42 0.70 -4.88
CA LEU A 161 13.44 1.23 -6.25
C LEU A 161 14.15 2.59 -6.38
N ASP A 162 14.51 3.24 -5.26
CA ASP A 162 15.01 4.63 -5.22
C ASP A 162 14.00 5.62 -5.84
N VAL A 163 12.71 5.39 -5.56
CA VAL A 163 11.58 6.22 -6.01
C VAL A 163 11.01 6.98 -4.81
N ASP A 164 10.76 8.28 -4.98
CA ASP A 164 10.15 9.10 -3.95
C ASP A 164 8.67 8.72 -3.76
N VAL A 165 8.23 8.56 -2.51
CA VAL A 165 6.81 8.35 -2.17
C VAL A 165 5.99 9.57 -2.62
N PRO A 166 4.89 9.39 -3.38
CA PRO A 166 4.04 10.50 -3.79
C PRO A 166 3.44 11.21 -2.57
N SER A 167 3.19 12.51 -2.67
CA SER A 167 2.47 13.23 -1.63
C SER A 167 0.96 12.97 -1.69
N GLU A 168 0.25 13.19 -0.57
CA GLU A 168 -1.22 13.11 -0.52
C GLU A 168 -1.88 14.01 -1.58
N GLU A 169 -1.30 15.19 -1.85
CA GLU A 169 -1.80 16.10 -2.89
C GLU A 169 -1.64 15.51 -4.30
N GLU A 170 -0.54 14.79 -4.57
CA GLU A 170 -0.31 14.13 -5.87
C GLU A 170 -1.20 12.90 -6.06
N ALA A 171 -1.44 12.14 -5.00
CA ALA A 171 -2.37 11.01 -5.00
C ALA A 171 -3.82 11.47 -5.26
N ASP A 172 -4.26 12.56 -4.62
CA ASP A 172 -5.61 13.13 -4.82
C ASP A 172 -5.83 13.73 -6.23
N GLU A 173 -4.75 13.99 -6.99
CA GLU A 173 -4.83 14.56 -8.34
C GLU A 173 -5.13 13.52 -9.42
N THR A 174 -4.96 12.23 -9.14
CA THR A 174 -5.15 11.12 -10.10
C THR A 174 -5.84 9.93 -9.46
N ASP A 175 -6.93 9.46 -10.06
CA ASP A 175 -7.56 8.17 -9.73
C ASP A 175 -6.97 7.02 -10.57
N GLU A 176 -5.98 7.30 -11.43
CA GLU A 176 -5.31 6.31 -12.28
C GLU A 176 -4.21 5.56 -11.50
N PRO A 177 -4.02 4.25 -11.70
CA PRO A 177 -2.98 3.48 -11.05
C PRO A 177 -1.60 4.06 -11.37
N TRP A 178 -0.70 4.05 -10.38
CA TRP A 178 0.66 4.57 -10.53
C TRP A 178 1.72 3.46 -10.43
N PRO A 179 1.91 2.65 -11.49
CA PRO A 179 2.81 1.50 -11.42
C PRO A 179 4.28 1.91 -11.52
N GLU A 180 5.11 1.37 -10.62
CA GLU A 180 6.54 1.68 -10.51
C GLU A 180 7.39 0.42 -10.38
N GLY A 181 8.56 0.42 -11.03
CA GLY A 181 9.56 -0.64 -10.89
C GLY A 181 9.99 -1.29 -12.21
N GLU A 182 10.34 -2.58 -12.14
CA GLU A 182 11.00 -3.29 -13.24
C GLU A 182 10.04 -4.11 -14.11
N PHE A 183 9.43 -3.46 -15.10
CA PHE A 183 8.51 -4.10 -16.04
C PHE A 183 9.17 -5.19 -16.93
N ASP A 184 10.49 -5.20 -17.11
CA ASP A 184 11.18 -6.28 -17.84
C ASP A 184 11.53 -7.49 -16.94
N MET A 185 11.06 -7.52 -15.68
CA MET A 185 11.45 -8.54 -14.70
C MET A 185 11.09 -9.98 -15.06
N LEU A 186 10.18 -10.19 -16.02
CA LEU A 186 9.70 -11.49 -16.46
C LEU A 186 10.10 -11.85 -17.91
N GLU A 187 10.95 -11.05 -18.57
CA GLU A 187 11.30 -11.27 -19.98
C GLU A 187 11.94 -12.65 -20.23
N ASP A 188 12.74 -13.15 -19.30
CA ASP A 188 13.36 -14.48 -19.39
C ASP A 188 12.35 -15.62 -19.20
N LEU A 189 11.17 -15.33 -18.68
CA LEU A 189 10.04 -16.27 -18.56
C LEU A 189 9.11 -16.20 -19.77
N GLY A 190 9.28 -15.22 -20.66
CA GLY A 190 8.50 -15.05 -21.88
C GLY A 190 7.43 -13.96 -21.80
N VAL A 191 7.32 -13.24 -20.68
CA VAL A 191 6.40 -12.11 -20.51
C VAL A 191 7.19 -10.82 -20.67
N GLY A 192 6.86 -10.06 -21.71
CA GLY A 192 7.56 -8.83 -22.05
C GLY A 192 7.09 -7.62 -21.22
N GLU A 193 7.94 -6.60 -21.16
CA GLU A 193 7.65 -5.30 -20.53
C GLU A 193 6.31 -4.72 -20.98
N GLN A 194 6.02 -4.77 -22.28
CA GLN A 194 4.77 -4.20 -22.81
C GLN A 194 3.52 -4.92 -22.33
N ILE A 195 3.63 -6.21 -21.98
CA ILE A 195 2.49 -6.96 -21.43
C ILE A 195 2.27 -6.53 -19.98
N LEU A 196 3.33 -6.45 -19.18
CA LEU A 196 3.21 -5.99 -17.80
C LEU A 196 2.72 -4.54 -17.72
N SER A 197 3.26 -3.65 -18.55
CA SER A 197 2.78 -2.27 -18.60
C SER A 197 1.29 -2.21 -18.91
N VAL A 198 0.78 -2.99 -19.88
CA VAL A 198 -0.66 -3.00 -20.19
C VAL A 198 -1.50 -3.55 -19.03
N ILE A 199 -1.02 -4.53 -18.28
CA ILE A 199 -1.76 -5.11 -17.16
C ILE A 199 -1.82 -4.16 -15.97
N PHE A 200 -0.70 -3.53 -15.64
CA PHE A 200 -0.56 -2.69 -14.45
C PHE A 200 -1.05 -1.24 -14.65
N ASP A 201 -1.20 -0.79 -15.90
CA ASP A 201 -1.78 0.51 -16.28
C ASP A 201 -3.31 0.44 -16.46
N ASP A 202 -3.92 -0.74 -16.30
CA ASP A 202 -5.35 -0.98 -16.52
C ASP A 202 -6.16 -0.63 -15.25
N GLU A 203 -6.80 0.54 -15.26
CA GLU A 203 -7.66 1.06 -14.18
C GLU A 203 -8.92 0.21 -13.91
N ASP A 204 -9.31 -0.66 -14.86
CA ASP A 204 -10.48 -1.52 -14.71
C ASP A 204 -10.17 -2.82 -13.94
N LEU A 205 -8.90 -3.06 -13.56
CA LEU A 205 -8.48 -4.28 -12.88
C LEU A 205 -8.15 -4.03 -11.41
N TYR A 206 -8.73 -4.86 -10.55
CA TYR A 206 -8.30 -4.98 -9.16
C TYR A 206 -6.91 -5.60 -9.05
N ALA A 207 -6.26 -5.42 -7.91
CA ALA A 207 -4.90 -5.88 -7.64
C ALA A 207 -4.75 -7.40 -7.84
N SER A 208 -5.72 -8.18 -7.36
CA SER A 208 -5.77 -9.63 -7.50
C SER A 208 -5.90 -10.04 -8.98
N ASP A 209 -6.79 -9.38 -9.73
CA ASP A 209 -7.00 -9.59 -11.17
C ASP A 209 -5.73 -9.30 -11.99
N GLN A 210 -5.00 -8.23 -11.65
CA GLN A 210 -3.70 -7.92 -12.28
C GLN A 210 -2.71 -9.08 -12.10
N LEU A 211 -2.59 -9.62 -10.87
CA LEU A 211 -1.71 -10.76 -10.60
C LEU A 211 -2.16 -12.04 -11.31
N ILE A 212 -3.47 -12.29 -11.38
CA ILE A 212 -4.02 -13.44 -12.13
C ILE A 212 -3.67 -13.34 -13.61
N ARG A 213 -3.87 -12.17 -14.24
CA ARG A 213 -3.47 -11.92 -15.64
C ARG A 213 -1.99 -12.19 -15.87
N VAL A 214 -1.12 -11.74 -14.96
CA VAL A 214 0.32 -12.04 -15.03
C VAL A 214 0.59 -13.54 -14.91
N ALA A 215 -0.10 -14.22 -13.99
CA ALA A 215 0.03 -15.66 -13.78
C ALA A 215 -0.44 -16.48 -15.00
N GLU A 216 -1.51 -16.06 -15.68
CA GLU A 216 -1.98 -16.64 -16.93
C GLU A 216 -0.90 -16.58 -18.03
N GLU A 217 -0.26 -15.41 -18.20
CA GLU A 217 0.82 -15.24 -19.19
C GLU A 217 2.05 -16.11 -18.89
N LEU A 218 2.30 -16.40 -17.61
CA LEU A 218 3.36 -17.32 -17.16
C LEU A 218 2.96 -18.81 -17.19
N GLY A 219 1.68 -19.10 -17.43
CA GLY A 219 1.12 -20.46 -17.43
C GLY A 219 0.97 -21.07 -16.03
N LEU A 220 0.70 -20.24 -15.02
CA LEU A 220 0.35 -20.65 -13.64
C LEU A 220 -0.95 -20.00 -13.14
N GLY A 221 -1.79 -19.49 -14.05
CA GLY A 221 -3.02 -18.78 -13.72
C GLY A 221 -3.99 -19.61 -12.89
N ASP A 222 -4.20 -20.87 -13.28
CA ASP A 222 -5.07 -21.80 -12.54
C ASP A 222 -4.57 -22.01 -11.10
N GLU A 223 -3.26 -22.24 -10.91
CA GLU A 223 -2.70 -22.46 -9.57
C GLU A 223 -2.72 -21.23 -8.67
N LEU A 224 -2.67 -20.02 -9.24
CA LEU A 224 -2.81 -18.79 -8.47
C LEU A 224 -4.27 -18.50 -8.15
N SER A 225 -5.18 -18.67 -9.11
CA SER A 225 -6.63 -18.51 -8.91
C SER A 225 -7.13 -19.42 -7.80
N ASP A 226 -6.81 -20.72 -7.87
CA ASP A 226 -7.18 -21.71 -6.84
C ASP A 226 -6.70 -21.30 -5.43
N LEU A 227 -5.58 -20.59 -5.34
CA LEU A 227 -5.05 -20.08 -4.06
C LEU A 227 -5.84 -18.86 -3.59
N VAL A 228 -6.10 -17.92 -4.49
CA VAL A 228 -6.85 -16.69 -4.20
C VAL A 228 -8.27 -17.02 -3.77
N ASP A 229 -8.96 -17.88 -4.51
CA ASP A 229 -10.31 -18.36 -4.18
C ASP A 229 -10.35 -19.07 -2.81
N GLY A 230 -9.25 -19.71 -2.40
CA GLY A 230 -9.13 -20.34 -1.09
C GLY A 230 -8.73 -19.39 0.05
N CYS A 231 -8.31 -18.16 -0.28
CA CYS A 231 -8.00 -17.08 0.66
C CYS A 231 -9.21 -16.16 0.88
N ASP A 232 -10.16 -16.13 -0.05
CA ASP A 232 -11.45 -15.48 0.13
C ASP A 232 -12.25 -16.17 1.25
N PRO A 233 -12.61 -15.47 2.34
CA PRO A 233 -13.36 -16.06 3.44
C PRO A 233 -14.85 -16.33 3.09
N GLY A 234 -15.33 -15.92 1.92
CA GLY A 234 -16.73 -15.97 1.50
C GLY A 234 -17.24 -17.32 0.98
N ASP A 235 -16.37 -18.30 0.70
CA ASP A 235 -16.76 -19.61 0.10
C ASP A 235 -16.35 -20.85 0.94
N ALA A 236 -16.24 -20.71 2.27
CA ALA A 236 -15.91 -21.81 3.20
C ALA A 236 -17.09 -22.34 4.05
#